data_AF-F0WC63-F1
#
_entry.id   AF-F0WC63-F1
#
_cell.length_a   1.000
_cell.length_b   1.000
_cell.length_c   1.000
_cell.angle_alpha   90.00
_cell.angle_beta   90.00
_cell.angle_gamma   90.00
#
_symmetry.space_group_name_H-M   'P 1'
#
loop_
_entity.id
_entity.type
_entity.pdbx_description
1 polymer ?
#
loop_
_entity_poly.entity_id
_entity_poly.type
_entity_poly.pdbx_seq_one_letter_code
_entity_poly.pdbx_strand_id
1 'polypeptide(L)'
;MGKATELTTAEKNIILRLWKTNMSCRKIAEVVGRGKSTVERVVKAFGSPVPPFKRGGSVKIDSRTRRLIIRKVSSGSGGAKKVCDALQLPVSVRTVQRCLKNTPWLKFKKLRRGPMLKPRHVRARLDWSYANSDLDDFWWVNVMFSDEKKWNMDGLDGYKQWIDTRAKQSVQIRRHSGGGSVMVWGGLCGD
;
A
#
# COMPACT_ATOMS: atom_id res chain seq x y z
N MET A 1 -30.24 17.23 7.68
CA MET A 1 -29.57 15.92 7.76
C MET A 1 -30.56 14.90 8.31
N GLY A 2 -30.78 13.79 7.60
CA GLY A 2 -31.78 12.79 7.99
C GLY A 2 -31.35 12.00 9.22
N LYS A 3 -32.08 12.17 10.33
CA LYS A 3 -31.82 11.55 11.64
C LYS A 3 -32.30 10.08 11.76
N ALA A 4 -32.91 9.51 10.72
CA ALA A 4 -33.48 8.16 10.80
C ALA A 4 -32.44 7.10 10.40
N THR A 5 -32.34 6.04 11.21
CA THR A 5 -31.59 4.83 10.87
C THR A 5 -32.09 4.23 9.55
N GLU A 6 -31.17 3.87 8.66
CA GLU A 6 -31.52 3.20 7.40
C GLU A 6 -32.20 1.86 7.70
N LEU A 7 -33.27 1.51 6.97
CA LEU A 7 -33.94 0.22 7.17
C LEU A 7 -33.04 -0.92 6.69
N THR A 8 -32.94 -1.94 7.51
CA THR A 8 -32.32 -3.21 7.17
C THR A 8 -33.12 -3.94 6.08
N THR A 9 -32.46 -4.84 5.35
CA THR A 9 -33.13 -5.67 4.34
C THR A 9 -34.26 -6.53 4.95
N ALA A 10 -34.06 -7.01 6.18
CA ALA A 10 -35.07 -7.78 6.91
C ALA A 10 -36.32 -6.94 7.21
N GLU A 11 -36.16 -5.72 7.72
CA GLU A 11 -37.29 -4.81 7.98
C GLU A 11 -38.05 -4.45 6.71
N LYS A 12 -37.33 -4.20 5.59
CA LYS A 12 -37.97 -3.96 4.28
C LYS A 12 -38.82 -5.17 3.86
N ASN A 13 -38.32 -6.39 4.05
CA ASN A 13 -39.05 -7.61 3.71
C ASN A 13 -40.30 -7.81 4.58
N ILE A 14 -40.25 -7.48 5.87
CA ILE A 14 -41.41 -7.53 6.77
C ILE A 14 -42.49 -6.55 6.29
N ILE A 15 -42.12 -5.31 5.98
CA ILE A 15 -43.03 -4.29 5.43
C ILE A 15 -43.70 -4.80 4.14
N LEU A 16 -42.93 -5.39 3.23
CA LEU A 16 -43.46 -5.91 1.96
C LEU A 16 -44.40 -7.10 2.16
N ARG A 17 -44.12 -7.99 3.12
CA ARG A 17 -45.00 -9.12 3.46
C ARG A 17 -46.34 -8.63 4.01
N LEU A 18 -46.32 -7.70 4.97
CA LEU A 18 -47.54 -7.13 5.58
C LEU A 18 -48.36 -6.33 4.55
N TRP A 19 -47.69 -5.66 3.62
CA TRP A 19 -48.37 -4.98 2.52
C TRP A 19 -49.05 -5.96 1.56
N LYS A 20 -48.41 -7.09 1.22
CA LYS A 20 -49.00 -8.15 0.39
C LYS A 20 -50.23 -8.80 1.04
N THR A 21 -50.34 -8.79 2.37
CA THR A 21 -51.55 -9.20 3.11
C THR A 21 -52.64 -8.13 3.16
N ASN A 22 -52.55 -7.09 2.32
CA ASN A 22 -53.53 -6.01 2.17
C ASN A 22 -53.75 -5.14 3.42
N MET A 23 -52.74 -5.05 4.31
CA MET A 23 -52.79 -4.14 5.46
C MET A 23 -52.53 -2.70 5.03
N SER A 24 -53.16 -1.73 5.71
CA SER A 24 -52.92 -0.31 5.46
C SER A 24 -51.52 0.11 5.89
N CYS A 25 -50.89 1.05 5.15
CA CYS A 25 -49.56 1.56 5.48
C CYS A 25 -49.45 2.15 6.90
N ARG A 26 -50.57 2.64 7.46
CA ARG A 26 -50.64 3.16 8.84
C ARG A 26 -50.55 2.04 9.87
N LYS A 27 -51.25 0.93 9.64
CA LYS A 27 -51.19 -0.26 10.52
C LYS A 27 -49.83 -0.95 10.43
N ILE A 28 -49.23 -1.01 9.24
CA ILE A 28 -47.86 -1.52 9.05
C ILE A 28 -46.84 -0.64 9.79
N ALA A 29 -47.01 0.68 9.76
CA ALA A 29 -46.15 1.63 10.46
C ALA A 29 -46.16 1.41 11.98
N GLU A 30 -47.34 1.15 12.56
CA GLU A 30 -47.50 0.81 13.98
C GLU A 30 -46.83 -0.53 14.33
N VAL A 31 -47.05 -1.57 13.52
CA VAL A 31 -46.47 -2.91 13.74
C VAL A 31 -44.94 -2.90 13.65
N VAL A 32 -44.37 -2.15 12.70
CA VAL A 32 -42.92 -2.10 12.46
C VAL A 32 -42.24 -1.01 13.31
N GLY A 33 -43.01 -0.15 13.99
CA GLY A 33 -42.47 0.96 14.79
C GLY A 33 -41.74 2.02 13.95
N ARG A 34 -42.14 2.22 12.69
CA ARG A 34 -41.51 3.16 11.75
C ARG A 34 -42.53 4.18 11.26
N GLY A 35 -42.08 5.38 10.84
CA GLY A 35 -42.98 6.41 10.33
C GLY A 35 -43.72 5.97 9.06
N LYS A 36 -45.00 6.34 8.93
CA LYS A 36 -45.86 6.04 7.75
C LYS A 36 -45.19 6.37 6.42
N SER A 37 -44.54 7.52 6.31
CA SER A 37 -43.82 7.96 5.09
C SER A 37 -42.67 7.04 4.69
N THR A 38 -42.08 6.34 5.66
CA THR A 38 -41.01 5.37 5.43
C THR A 38 -41.57 4.08 4.86
N VAL A 39 -42.68 3.58 5.42
CA VAL A 39 -43.42 2.42 4.90
C VAL A 39 -43.90 2.68 3.47
N GLU A 40 -44.52 3.85 3.23
CA GLU A 40 -44.96 4.26 1.89
C GLU A 40 -43.80 4.32 0.89
N ARG A 41 -42.61 4.78 1.30
CA ARG A 41 -41.42 4.81 0.45
C ARG A 41 -40.95 3.41 0.07
N VAL A 42 -40.98 2.46 1.02
CA VAL A 42 -40.59 1.05 0.76
C VAL A 42 -41.58 0.40 -0.21
N VAL A 43 -42.88 0.60 0.01
CA VAL A 43 -43.93 0.06 -0.88
C VAL A 43 -43.83 0.67 -2.28
N LYS A 44 -43.66 1.99 -2.41
CA LYS A 44 -43.50 2.64 -3.72
C LYS A 44 -42.22 2.21 -4.45
N ALA A 45 -41.16 1.91 -3.72
CA ALA A 45 -39.92 1.40 -4.29
C ALA A 45 -40.00 -0.09 -4.69
N PHE A 46 -41.02 -0.82 -4.25
CA PHE A 46 -41.22 -2.21 -4.62
C PHE A 46 -41.52 -2.32 -6.11
N GLY A 47 -40.70 -3.09 -6.84
CA GLY A 47 -40.79 -3.22 -8.30
C GLY A 47 -40.14 -2.06 -9.09
N SER A 48 -39.71 -0.99 -8.42
CA SER A 48 -38.88 0.04 -9.07
C SER A 48 -37.42 -0.40 -9.15
N PRO A 49 -36.69 -0.05 -10.22
CA PRO A 49 -35.25 -0.26 -10.28
C PRO A 49 -34.56 0.37 -9.06
N VAL A 50 -33.60 -0.36 -8.47
CA VAL A 50 -32.82 0.15 -7.33
C VAL A 50 -32.16 1.46 -7.77
N PRO A 51 -32.37 2.57 -7.04
CA PRO A 51 -31.77 3.83 -7.42
C PRO A 51 -30.25 3.66 -7.48
N PRO A 52 -29.57 4.26 -8.48
CA PRO A 52 -28.13 4.15 -8.58
C PRO A 52 -27.49 4.62 -7.28
N PHE A 53 -26.44 3.93 -6.87
CA PHE A 53 -25.67 4.29 -5.69
C PHE A 53 -25.35 5.79 -5.74
N LYS A 54 -25.44 6.48 -4.59
CA LYS A 54 -25.11 7.91 -4.53
C LYS A 54 -23.74 8.09 -5.18
N ARG A 55 -23.70 8.79 -6.32
CA ARG A 55 -22.46 9.07 -7.03
C ARG A 55 -21.54 9.75 -6.03
N GLY A 56 -20.38 9.14 -5.79
CA GLY A 56 -19.35 9.74 -4.95
C GLY A 56 -18.98 11.13 -5.47
N GLY A 57 -18.37 11.94 -4.62
CA GLY A 57 -17.85 13.25 -5.04
C GLY A 57 -16.91 13.14 -6.24
N SER A 58 -16.88 14.18 -7.07
CA SER A 58 -16.04 14.23 -8.28
C SER A 58 -14.58 13.92 -7.96
N VAL A 59 -13.97 13.01 -8.71
CA VAL A 59 -12.55 12.68 -8.57
C VAL A 59 -11.72 13.84 -9.12
N LYS A 60 -10.91 14.49 -8.27
CA LYS A 60 -10.04 15.63 -8.67
C LYS A 60 -8.94 15.28 -9.69
N ILE A 61 -8.75 13.99 -9.97
CA ILE A 61 -7.72 13.48 -10.87
C ILE A 61 -8.42 12.75 -12.02
N ASP A 62 -8.21 13.24 -13.24
CA ASP A 62 -8.68 12.56 -14.44
C ASP A 62 -7.97 11.20 -14.64
N SER A 63 -8.64 10.28 -15.36
CA SER A 63 -8.14 8.97 -15.69
C SER A 63 -6.79 8.99 -16.42
N ARG A 64 -6.52 10.00 -17.26
CA ARG A 64 -5.25 10.17 -17.97
C ARG A 64 -4.15 10.58 -17.00
N THR A 65 -4.44 11.56 -16.15
CA THR A 65 -3.52 12.05 -15.12
C THR A 65 -3.16 10.94 -14.13
N ARG A 66 -4.15 10.14 -13.70
CA ARG A 66 -3.92 8.95 -12.87
C ARG A 66 -2.95 7.97 -13.52
N ARG A 67 -3.14 7.66 -14.81
CA ARG A 67 -2.24 6.77 -15.56
C ARG A 67 -0.82 7.34 -15.66
N LEU A 68 -0.69 8.65 -15.90
CA LEU A 68 0.61 9.33 -15.95
C LEU A 68 1.35 9.27 -14.60
N ILE A 69 0.65 9.53 -13.50
CA ILE A 69 1.19 9.41 -12.13
C ILE A 69 1.72 7.99 -11.89
N ILE A 70 0.89 6.97 -12.16
CA ILE A 70 1.25 5.57 -11.94
C ILE A 70 2.45 5.18 -12.81
N ARG A 71 2.44 5.56 -14.10
CA ARG A 71 3.55 5.28 -15.01
C ARG A 71 4.84 5.90 -14.50
N LYS A 72 4.83 7.17 -14.10
CA LYS A 72 6.01 7.91 -13.67
C LYS A 72 6.60 7.37 -12.36
N VAL A 73 5.76 6.93 -11.43
CA VAL A 73 6.21 6.21 -10.22
C VAL A 73 6.81 4.86 -10.57
N SER A 74 6.16 4.10 -11.46
CA SER A 74 6.60 2.75 -11.84
C SER A 74 7.95 2.77 -12.59
N SER A 75 8.23 3.83 -13.36
CA SER A 75 9.52 4.04 -14.02
C SER A 75 10.60 4.65 -13.11
N GLY A 76 10.35 4.79 -11.80
CA GLY A 76 11.38 5.12 -10.82
C GLY A 76 11.50 6.61 -10.44
N SER A 77 10.55 7.47 -10.80
CA SER A 77 10.63 8.93 -10.56
C SER A 77 10.52 9.37 -9.09
N GLY A 78 10.63 8.46 -8.13
CA GLY A 78 10.67 8.78 -6.70
C GLY A 78 9.30 8.90 -6.03
N GLY A 79 9.25 9.66 -4.94
CA GLY A 79 8.07 9.82 -4.07
C GLY A 79 6.97 10.70 -4.66
N ALA A 80 5.80 10.67 -4.03
CA ALA A 80 4.60 11.39 -4.50
C ALA A 80 4.80 12.90 -4.69
N LYS A 81 5.65 13.55 -3.87
CA LYS A 81 5.98 14.97 -4.02
C LYS A 81 6.72 15.25 -5.33
N LYS A 82 7.79 14.50 -5.61
CA LYS A 82 8.55 14.61 -6.87
C LYS A 82 7.67 14.43 -8.10
N VAL A 83 6.69 13.51 -8.03
CA VAL A 83 5.75 13.29 -9.13
C VAL A 83 4.75 14.44 -9.27
N CYS A 84 4.29 15.01 -8.16
CA CYS A 84 3.44 16.19 -8.17
C CYS A 84 4.15 17.38 -8.82
N ASP A 85 5.39 17.63 -8.42
CA ASP A 85 6.21 18.74 -8.91
C ASP A 85 6.56 18.52 -10.40
N ALA A 86 7.00 17.31 -10.76
CA ALA A 86 7.40 16.97 -12.14
C ALA A 86 6.25 16.88 -13.15
N LEU A 87 5.00 16.84 -12.67
CA LEU A 87 3.80 16.87 -13.52
C LEU A 87 3.02 18.19 -13.32
N GLN A 88 3.52 19.11 -12.50
CA GLN A 88 2.89 20.40 -12.16
C GLN A 88 1.39 20.26 -11.85
N LEU A 89 1.03 19.24 -11.07
CA LEU A 89 -0.37 18.93 -10.83
C LEU A 89 -1.00 19.92 -9.85
N PRO A 90 -2.19 20.48 -10.12
CA PRO A 90 -2.91 21.37 -9.21
C PRO A 90 -3.62 20.58 -8.09
N VAL A 91 -2.95 19.60 -7.49
CA VAL A 91 -3.49 18.74 -6.42
C VAL A 91 -2.51 18.62 -5.28
N SER A 92 -3.02 18.36 -4.07
CA SER A 92 -2.14 18.09 -2.94
C SER A 92 -1.38 16.78 -3.11
N VAL A 93 -0.17 16.72 -2.56
CA VAL A 93 0.65 15.49 -2.49
C VAL A 93 -0.14 14.31 -1.89
N ARG A 94 -1.02 14.59 -0.93
CA ARG A 94 -1.88 13.56 -0.30
C ARG A 94 -2.87 12.93 -1.28
N THR A 95 -3.34 13.68 -2.27
CA THR A 95 -4.22 13.16 -3.33
C THR A 95 -3.46 12.18 -4.22
N VAL A 96 -2.22 12.51 -4.57
CA VAL A 96 -1.32 11.62 -5.31
C VAL A 96 -1.02 10.35 -4.49
N GLN A 97 -0.72 10.48 -3.20
CA GLN A 97 -0.50 9.33 -2.32
C GLN A 97 -1.72 8.40 -2.24
N ARG A 98 -2.94 8.94 -2.14
CA ARG A 98 -4.19 8.14 -2.18
C ARG A 98 -4.33 7.41 -3.51
N CYS A 99 -4.06 8.08 -4.62
CA CYS A 99 -4.07 7.48 -5.95
C CYS A 99 -3.10 6.29 -6.05
N LEU A 100 -1.88 6.44 -5.52
CA LEU A 100 -0.88 5.36 -5.49
C LEU A 100 -1.28 4.23 -4.54
N LYS A 101 -1.82 4.55 -3.35
CA LYS A 101 -2.30 3.56 -2.38
C LYS A 101 -3.46 2.73 -2.91
N ASN A 102 -4.33 3.33 -3.72
CA ASN A 102 -5.46 2.66 -4.38
C ASN A 102 -5.05 1.84 -5.61
N THR A 103 -3.75 1.67 -5.87
CA THR A 103 -3.23 0.84 -6.96
C THR A 103 -2.70 -0.48 -6.37
N PRO A 104 -3.33 -1.64 -6.64
CA PRO A 104 -3.06 -2.88 -5.91
C PRO A 104 -1.60 -3.35 -5.91
N TRP A 105 -0.93 -3.21 -7.06
CA TRP A 105 0.45 -3.65 -7.30
C TRP A 105 1.51 -2.59 -6.94
N LEU A 106 1.12 -1.38 -6.52
CA LEU A 106 2.06 -0.39 -6.00
C LEU A 106 2.11 -0.50 -4.48
N LYS A 107 3.30 -0.74 -3.94
CA LYS A 107 3.52 -0.86 -2.49
C LYS A 107 4.56 0.14 -2.01
N PHE A 108 4.30 0.79 -0.89
CA PHE A 108 5.26 1.67 -0.24
C PHE A 108 6.15 0.85 0.70
N LYS A 109 7.37 0.53 0.25
CA LYS A 109 8.31 -0.37 0.95
C LYS A 109 9.73 0.23 0.99
N LYS A 110 10.54 -0.23 1.95
CA LYS A 110 11.98 0.05 1.95
C LYS A 110 12.61 -0.69 0.77
N LEU A 111 13.51 -0.04 0.04
CA LEU A 111 14.26 -0.72 -1.02
C LEU A 111 15.24 -1.73 -0.42
N ARG A 112 15.43 -2.85 -1.13
CA ARG A 112 16.51 -3.79 -0.83
C ARG A 112 17.85 -3.11 -1.09
N ARG A 113 18.73 -3.17 -0.11
CA ARG A 113 20.08 -2.58 -0.15
C ARG A 113 21.09 -3.70 -0.25
N GLY A 114 22.05 -3.53 -1.15
CA GLY A 114 23.14 -4.47 -1.31
C GLY A 114 24.05 -4.07 -2.45
N PRO A 115 25.25 -4.67 -2.54
CA PRO A 115 26.05 -4.55 -3.75
C PRO A 115 25.32 -5.20 -4.92
N MET A 116 25.45 -4.62 -6.11
CA MET A 116 24.97 -5.26 -7.32
C MET A 116 25.87 -6.47 -7.63
N LEU A 117 25.33 -7.68 -7.49
CA LEU A 117 26.06 -8.91 -7.80
C LEU A 117 25.96 -9.21 -9.29
N LYS A 118 27.12 -9.23 -9.97
CA LYS A 118 27.24 -9.75 -11.34
C LYS A 118 27.28 -11.30 -11.28
N PRO A 119 26.92 -12.01 -12.35
CA PRO A 119 26.99 -13.49 -12.37
C PRO A 119 28.34 -14.05 -11.92
N ARG A 120 29.46 -13.40 -12.31
CA ARG A 120 30.80 -13.75 -11.84
C ARG A 120 30.99 -13.64 -10.31
N HIS A 121 30.38 -12.64 -9.67
CA HIS A 121 30.47 -12.45 -8.23
C HIS A 121 29.67 -13.54 -7.49
N VAL A 122 28.54 -13.96 -8.07
CA VAL A 122 27.73 -15.06 -7.53
C VAL A 122 28.52 -16.36 -7.61
N ARG A 123 29.13 -16.65 -8.77
CA ARG A 123 29.96 -17.86 -8.96
C ARG A 123 31.13 -17.90 -7.98
N ALA A 124 31.95 -16.85 -7.93
CA ALA A 124 33.10 -16.82 -7.03
C ALA A 124 32.73 -17.00 -5.55
N ARG A 125 31.57 -16.48 -5.12
CA ARG A 125 31.07 -16.68 -3.75
C ARG A 125 30.63 -18.12 -3.50
N LEU A 126 30.00 -18.76 -4.48
CA LEU A 126 29.62 -20.18 -4.39
C LEU A 126 30.85 -21.07 -4.37
N ASP A 127 31.81 -20.84 -5.28
CA ASP A 127 33.05 -21.62 -5.35
C ASP A 127 33.83 -21.51 -4.04
N TRP A 128 33.92 -20.31 -3.45
CA TRP A 128 34.52 -20.12 -2.13
C TRP A 128 33.74 -20.87 -1.04
N SER A 129 32.41 -20.82 -1.06
CA SER A 129 31.58 -21.54 -0.08
C SER A 129 31.77 -23.05 -0.16
N TYR A 130 31.88 -23.62 -1.36
CA TYR A 130 32.12 -25.04 -1.55
C TYR A 130 33.55 -25.45 -1.18
N ALA A 131 34.55 -24.63 -1.53
CA ALA A 131 35.94 -24.92 -1.16
C ALA A 131 36.19 -24.90 0.36
N ASN A 132 35.35 -24.19 1.11
CA ASN A 132 35.49 -24.00 2.56
C ASN A 132 34.34 -24.64 3.37
N SER A 133 33.45 -25.43 2.74
CA SER A 133 32.28 -26.02 3.45
C SER A 133 32.65 -27.10 4.45
N ASP A 134 33.77 -27.79 4.20
CA ASP A 134 34.21 -28.96 4.96
C ASP A 134 35.31 -28.61 5.97
N LEU A 135 35.61 -27.31 6.15
CA LEU A 135 36.54 -26.84 7.17
C LEU A 135 35.95 -27.09 8.56
N ASP A 136 36.76 -27.66 9.44
CA ASP A 136 36.37 -28.01 10.80
C ASP A 136 36.40 -26.79 11.74
N ASP A 137 35.76 -26.95 12.91
CA ASP A 137 35.67 -25.90 13.92
C ASP A 137 37.07 -25.45 14.40
N PHE A 138 38.04 -26.38 14.44
CA PHE A 138 39.42 -26.06 14.79
C PHE A 138 40.02 -25.04 13.83
N TRP A 139 39.78 -25.19 12.52
CA TRP A 139 40.22 -24.21 11.53
C TRP A 139 39.58 -22.85 11.77
N TRP A 140 38.26 -22.80 12.01
CA TRP A 140 37.52 -21.56 12.20
C TRP A 140 37.89 -20.79 13.48
N VAL A 141 38.23 -21.48 14.57
CA VAL A 141 38.70 -20.82 15.81
C VAL A 141 40.00 -20.05 15.58
N ASN A 142 40.85 -20.54 14.68
CA ASN A 142 42.12 -19.89 14.32
C ASN A 142 41.97 -18.75 13.30
N VAL A 143 40.75 -18.46 12.82
CA VAL A 143 40.49 -17.36 11.88
C VAL A 143 40.07 -16.10 12.63
N MET A 144 40.82 -15.03 12.43
CA MET A 144 40.40 -13.68 12.84
C MET A 144 39.67 -12.99 11.69
N PHE A 145 38.39 -12.72 11.88
CA PHE A 145 37.61 -11.86 10.99
C PHE A 145 37.78 -10.42 11.41
N SER A 146 38.04 -9.52 10.45
CA SER A 146 37.93 -8.09 10.68
C SER A 146 37.04 -7.45 9.62
N ASP A 147 36.31 -6.41 10.00
CA ASP A 147 35.52 -5.63 9.06
C ASP A 147 35.49 -4.15 9.48
N GLU A 148 35.22 -3.29 8.50
CA GLU A 148 35.05 -1.87 8.69
C GLU A 148 33.57 -1.51 8.59
N LYS A 149 33.05 -0.87 9.64
CA LYS A 149 31.67 -0.38 9.67
C LYS A 149 31.61 1.13 9.72
N LYS A 150 31.09 1.71 8.64
CA LYS A 150 30.69 3.12 8.60
C LYS A 150 29.27 3.35 9.15
N TRP A 151 29.15 4.27 10.09
CA TRP A 151 27.91 4.79 10.67
C TRP A 151 27.68 6.22 10.17
N ASN A 152 26.62 6.44 9.39
CA ASN A 152 26.26 7.76 8.88
C ASN A 152 25.47 8.54 9.95
N MET A 153 25.83 9.79 10.21
CA MET A 153 25.16 10.69 11.16
C MET A 153 23.92 11.37 10.56
N ASP A 154 23.75 11.31 9.23
CA ASP A 154 22.71 12.02 8.47
C ASP A 154 21.28 11.42 8.62
N GLY A 155 21.10 10.45 9.52
CA GLY A 155 19.80 9.87 9.85
C GLY A 155 19.40 8.62 9.04
N LEU A 156 18.19 8.12 9.34
CA LEU A 156 17.73 6.78 8.99
C LEU A 156 17.99 6.39 7.54
N ASP A 157 18.92 5.44 7.42
CA ASP A 157 19.45 4.89 6.20
C ASP A 157 18.41 3.96 5.54
N GLY A 158 17.32 4.53 5.02
CA GLY A 158 16.25 3.74 4.43
C GLY A 158 15.08 4.55 3.90
N TYR A 159 15.26 5.19 2.74
CA TYR A 159 14.14 5.77 2.02
C TYR A 159 13.13 4.68 1.66
N LYS A 160 11.89 4.82 2.17
CA LYS A 160 10.74 4.07 1.66
C LYS A 160 10.32 4.72 0.34
N GLN A 161 10.08 3.90 -0.67
CA GLN A 161 9.58 4.36 -1.96
C GLN A 161 8.38 3.53 -2.38
N TRP A 162 7.59 4.09 -3.28
CA TRP A 162 6.60 3.33 -4.03
C TRP A 162 7.33 2.42 -5.01
N ILE A 163 7.05 1.12 -4.93
CA ILE A 163 7.62 0.07 -5.77
C ILE A 163 6.48 -0.59 -6.54
N ASP A 164 6.65 -0.71 -7.87
CA ASP A 164 5.81 -1.58 -8.69
C ASP A 164 6.25 -3.03 -8.49
N THR A 165 5.36 -3.87 -7.95
CA THR A 165 5.68 -5.27 -7.67
C THR A 165 5.82 -6.13 -8.93
N ARG A 166 5.40 -5.63 -10.09
CA ARG A 166 5.51 -6.35 -11.37
C ARG A 166 6.88 -6.18 -12.02
N ALA A 167 7.60 -5.11 -11.69
CA ALA A 167 8.92 -4.83 -12.25
C ALA A 167 10.03 -5.47 -11.41
N LYS A 168 11.09 -5.91 -12.08
CA LYS A 168 12.31 -6.38 -11.40
C LYS A 168 12.92 -5.21 -10.63
N GLN A 169 13.02 -5.36 -9.32
CA GLN A 169 13.56 -4.32 -8.45
C GLN A 169 15.06 -4.16 -8.73
N SER A 170 15.50 -2.95 -9.06
CA SER A 170 16.92 -2.61 -9.04
C SER A 170 17.36 -2.47 -7.58
N VAL A 171 18.45 -3.15 -7.23
CA VAL A 171 19.12 -2.96 -5.94
C VAL A 171 19.80 -1.60 -6.00
N GLN A 172 19.42 -0.68 -5.10
CA GLN A 172 20.15 0.59 -5.00
C GLN A 172 21.50 0.33 -4.35
N ILE A 173 22.55 0.83 -5.00
CA ILE A 173 23.91 0.84 -4.49
C ILE A 173 23.95 1.72 -3.24
N ARG A 174 24.59 1.23 -2.18
CA ARG A 174 24.85 2.04 -0.98
C ARG A 174 25.61 3.31 -1.38
N ARG A 175 25.22 4.46 -0.86
CA ARG A 175 26.10 5.65 -0.91
C ARG A 175 27.38 5.31 -0.16
N HIS A 176 28.52 5.48 -0.83
CA HIS A 176 29.84 5.23 -0.24
C HIS A 176 30.35 6.44 0.55
N SER A 177 30.12 7.65 0.01
CA SER A 177 30.67 8.91 0.53
C SER A 177 29.61 10.02 0.69
N GLY A 178 29.97 11.04 1.48
CA GLY A 178 29.12 12.18 1.83
C GLY A 178 28.51 12.08 3.24
N GLY A 179 28.25 13.23 3.87
CA GLY A 179 27.69 13.32 5.22
C GLY A 179 28.73 13.27 6.34
N GLY A 180 28.28 13.55 7.57
CA GLY A 180 29.06 13.24 8.77
C GLY A 180 29.00 11.74 9.04
N SER A 181 30.12 11.11 9.41
CA SER A 181 30.14 9.67 9.68
C SER A 181 31.21 9.28 10.70
N VAL A 182 30.93 8.22 11.47
CA VAL A 182 31.91 7.52 12.30
C VAL A 182 32.27 6.21 11.63
N MET A 183 33.55 5.89 11.58
CA MET A 183 34.06 4.63 11.08
C MET A 183 34.57 3.82 12.26
N VAL A 184 34.10 2.58 12.38
CA VAL A 184 34.50 1.66 13.46
C VAL A 184 35.14 0.45 12.83
N TRP A 185 36.27 0.05 13.39
CA TRP A 185 37.00 -1.16 13.03
C TRP A 185 36.79 -2.18 14.13
N GLY A 186 36.49 -3.42 13.76
CA GLY A 186 36.26 -4.50 14.71
C GLY A 186 36.87 -5.80 14.21
N GLY A 187 37.39 -6.58 15.15
CA GLY A 187 37.84 -7.94 14.94
C GLY A 187 37.01 -8.92 15.76
N LEU A 188 36.77 -10.11 15.22
CA LEU A 188 36.12 -11.24 15.88
C LEU A 188 36.96 -12.50 15.62
N CYS A 189 37.23 -13.28 16.65
CA CYS A 189 37.87 -14.60 16.56
C CYS A 189 37.03 -15.61 17.34
N GLY A 190 37.24 -16.91 17.07
CA GLY A 190 36.63 -17.97 17.89
C GLY A 190 37.30 -18.07 19.26
N ASP A 191 36.53 -18.55 20.24
CA ASP A 191 36.98 -18.84 21.61
C ASP A 191 37.63 -20.24 21.71
#